data_AF-A0A5C3P9Z4-F1
#
_entry.id   AF-A0A5C3P9Z4-F1
#
_cell.length_a   1.000
_cell.length_b   1.000
_cell.length_c   1.000
_cell.angle_alpha   90.00
_cell.angle_beta   90.00
_cell.angle_gamma   90.00
#
_symmetry.space_group_name_H-M   'P 1'
#
loop_
_entity.id
_entity.type
_entity.pdbx_description
1 polymer ?
#
loop_
_entity_poly.entity_id
_entity_poly.type
_entity_poly.pdbx_seq_one_letter_code
_entity_poly.pdbx_strand_id
1 'polypeptide(L)'
;MPLSSLLLSGLVRWVTTSHLTRAPGGEPERNRASAELNTQYGSPQDFKKAIEELRTLFPDEDAVTTDVEDLEAHGYSENDYHPCSQPTVVVYPTSTDDVVKIVKTAVKYRMPVIPYSGATSVEGNFRAPSVGGICVDMSRMDISKMRIYLRAT
;
A
#
# COMPACT_ATOMS: atom_id res chain seq x y z
N MET A 1 14.79 50.37 -30.39
CA MET A 1 16.03 50.15 -29.61
C MET A 1 16.17 51.31 -28.63
N PRO A 2 16.62 51.13 -27.36
CA PRO A 2 16.54 50.01 -26.39
C PRO A 2 15.62 50.40 -25.18
N LEU A 3 15.03 49.51 -24.36
CA LEU A 3 15.52 48.49 -23.39
C LEU A 3 16.19 49.02 -22.10
N SER A 4 15.89 48.34 -20.97
CA SER A 4 16.48 48.39 -19.61
C SER A 4 15.74 49.24 -18.56
N SER A 5 15.51 48.85 -17.31
CA SER A 5 15.65 47.58 -16.57
C SER A 5 15.15 47.85 -15.14
N LEU A 6 13.98 47.34 -14.74
CA LEU A 6 13.57 47.30 -13.33
C LEU A 6 13.99 45.96 -12.77
N LEU A 7 15.19 45.94 -12.18
CA LEU A 7 15.74 44.77 -11.52
C LEU A 7 15.01 44.50 -10.20
N LEU A 8 14.49 43.29 -10.17
CA LEU A 8 13.86 42.52 -9.10
C LEU A 8 14.67 42.53 -7.79
N SER A 9 14.59 43.58 -6.98
CA SER A 9 15.31 43.66 -5.69
C SER A 9 14.54 43.07 -4.49
N GLY A 10 13.37 42.46 -4.71
CA GLY A 10 12.54 41.91 -3.64
C GLY A 10 12.73 40.42 -3.31
N LEU A 11 13.19 39.59 -4.25
CA LEU A 11 13.08 38.14 -4.10
C LEU A 11 14.34 37.43 -3.55
N VAL A 12 15.52 38.06 -3.63
CA VAL A 12 16.79 37.40 -3.26
C VAL A 12 16.99 37.32 -1.74
N ARG A 13 16.24 38.09 -0.95
CA ARG A 13 16.39 38.11 0.52
C ARG A 13 15.66 36.98 1.24
N TRP A 14 14.79 36.22 0.57
CA TRP A 14 14.12 35.08 1.19
C TRP A 14 14.93 33.78 1.11
N VAL A 15 15.94 33.73 0.23
CA VAL A 15 16.72 32.51 -0.04
C VAL A 15 17.86 32.28 0.98
N THR A 16 18.25 33.27 1.79
CA THR A 16 19.44 33.15 2.66
C THR A 16 19.17 33.25 4.16
N THR A 17 17.94 33.03 4.63
CA THR A 17 17.65 32.97 6.09
C THR A 17 16.58 31.92 6.44
N SER A 18 16.75 30.68 5.98
CA SER A 18 16.05 29.51 6.56
C SER A 18 16.96 28.64 7.43
N HIS A 19 18.24 29.01 7.61
CA HIS A 19 19.10 28.42 8.63
C HIS A 19 18.90 29.10 9.99
N LEU A 20 17.76 28.82 10.62
CA LEU A 20 17.58 28.96 12.06
C LEU A 20 16.89 27.71 12.60
N THR A 21 17.68 26.96 13.39
CA THR A 21 17.26 26.03 14.43
C THR A 21 16.31 24.91 14.04
N ARG A 22 16.90 23.75 13.69
CA ARG A 22 16.23 22.45 13.86
C ARG A 22 15.99 22.23 15.36
N ALA A 23 14.76 22.44 15.82
CA ALA A 23 14.33 21.96 17.12
C ALA A 23 14.48 20.42 17.14
N PRO A 24 15.19 19.81 18.11
CA PRO A 24 15.20 18.38 18.26
C PRO A 24 13.95 18.00 19.05
N GLY A 25 12.89 17.57 18.37
CA GLY A 25 11.68 17.14 19.05
C GLY A 25 10.51 17.04 18.11
N GLY A 26 10.45 15.94 17.36
CA GLY A 26 9.34 15.72 16.45
C GLY A 26 9.17 14.29 15.95
N GLU A 27 9.60 13.25 16.68
CA GLU A 27 9.20 11.87 16.36
C GLU A 27 9.12 10.97 17.61
N PRO A 28 7.90 10.71 18.11
CA PRO A 28 7.61 9.43 18.77
C PRO A 28 6.29 8.78 18.30
N GLU A 29 5.43 9.47 17.56
CA GLU A 29 4.04 9.02 17.36
C GLU A 29 3.90 8.02 16.20
N ARG A 30 4.53 8.28 15.04
CA ARG A 30 4.55 7.33 13.90
C ARG A 30 5.20 5.99 14.26
N ASN A 31 6.37 6.02 14.92
CA ASN A 31 7.07 4.79 15.32
C ASN A 31 6.27 3.99 16.35
N ARG A 32 5.47 4.64 17.20
CA ARG A 32 4.58 3.96 18.15
C ARG A 32 3.37 3.36 17.45
N ALA A 33 2.67 4.12 16.60
CA ALA A 33 1.51 3.63 15.87
C ALA A 33 1.85 2.43 14.97
N SER A 34 2.97 2.49 14.24
CA SER A 34 3.48 1.35 13.47
C SER A 34 3.85 0.18 14.37
N ALA A 35 4.51 0.42 15.51
CA ALA A 35 4.84 -0.65 16.45
C ALA A 35 3.59 -1.31 17.07
N GLU A 36 2.55 -0.54 17.38
CA GLU A 36 1.28 -1.04 17.92
C GLU A 36 0.54 -1.90 16.87
N LEU A 37 0.43 -1.43 15.62
CA LEU A 37 -0.12 -2.24 14.53
C LEU A 37 0.67 -3.55 14.34
N ASN A 38 2.01 -3.48 14.42
CA ASN A 38 2.85 -4.66 14.29
C ASN A 38 2.65 -5.69 15.42
N THR A 39 2.18 -5.29 16.60
CA THR A 39 1.82 -6.24 17.67
C THR A 39 0.50 -6.99 17.42
N GLN A 40 -0.33 -6.50 16.48
CA GLN A 40 -1.62 -7.10 16.14
C GLN A 40 -1.50 -8.19 15.06
N TYR A 41 -0.49 -8.08 14.18
CA TYR A 41 -0.33 -8.94 13.00
C TYR A 41 0.53 -10.18 13.26
N GLY A 42 0.51 -11.11 12.30
CA GLY A 42 1.32 -12.34 12.30
C GLY A 42 2.81 -12.05 12.14
N SER A 43 3.64 -13.04 12.48
CA SER A 43 5.09 -12.91 12.29
C SER A 43 5.47 -13.04 10.80
N PRO A 44 6.72 -12.69 10.41
CA PRO A 44 7.20 -12.94 9.05
C PRO A 44 7.11 -14.42 8.62
N GLN A 45 7.22 -15.36 9.57
CA GLN A 45 7.04 -16.79 9.31
C GLN A 45 5.57 -17.14 9.05
N ASP A 46 4.63 -16.49 9.73
CA ASP A 46 3.21 -16.64 9.45
C ASP A 46 2.87 -16.13 8.05
N PHE A 47 3.46 -15.01 7.62
CA PHE A 47 3.26 -14.46 6.27
C PHE A 47 3.80 -15.40 5.20
N LYS A 48 4.97 -16.02 5.42
CA LYS A 48 5.51 -17.04 4.52
C LYS A 48 4.55 -18.23 4.36
N LYS A 49 4.00 -18.74 5.47
CA LYS A 49 3.01 -19.82 5.45
C LYS A 49 1.71 -19.41 4.75
N ALA A 50 1.28 -18.17 4.93
CA ALA A 50 0.12 -17.61 4.22
C ALA A 50 0.33 -17.64 2.70
N ILE A 51 1.51 -17.22 2.22
CA ILE A 51 1.86 -17.22 0.79
C ILE A 51 1.89 -18.65 0.23
N GLU A 52 2.46 -19.60 0.97
CA GLU A 52 2.46 -21.02 0.58
C GLU A 52 1.03 -21.60 0.48
N GLU A 53 0.15 -21.25 1.42
CA GLU A 53 -1.26 -21.65 1.38
C GLU A 53 -2.03 -20.98 0.23
N LEU A 54 -1.79 -19.69 -0.04
CA LEU A 54 -2.37 -19.00 -1.20
C LEU A 54 -1.96 -19.68 -2.50
N ARG A 55 -0.67 -19.98 -2.70
CA ARG A 55 -0.18 -20.71 -3.89
C ARG A 55 -0.81 -22.10 -4.03
N THR A 56 -1.17 -22.75 -2.92
CA THR A 56 -1.88 -24.04 -2.95
C THR A 56 -3.35 -23.88 -3.34
N LEU A 57 -4.00 -22.81 -2.87
CA LEU A 57 -5.42 -22.51 -3.15
C LEU A 57 -5.64 -21.97 -4.58
N PHE A 58 -4.62 -21.35 -5.16
CA PHE A 58 -4.63 -20.72 -6.48
C PHE A 58 -3.52 -21.33 -7.35
N PRO A 59 -3.80 -22.45 -8.04
CA PRO A 59 -2.79 -23.17 -8.82
C PRO A 59 -2.40 -22.49 -10.14
N ASP A 60 -3.11 -21.44 -10.55
CA ASP A 60 -2.72 -20.60 -11.68
C ASP A 60 -1.46 -19.80 -11.30
N GLU A 61 -0.40 -19.94 -12.11
CA GLU A 61 0.92 -19.38 -11.81
C GLU A 61 0.87 -17.85 -11.67
N ASP A 62 0.03 -17.20 -12.45
CA ASP A 62 -0.09 -15.74 -12.46
C ASP A 62 -1.05 -15.20 -11.39
N ALA A 63 -1.69 -16.05 -10.60
CA ALA A 63 -2.70 -15.63 -9.63
C ALA A 63 -2.10 -15.14 -8.30
N VAL A 64 -0.87 -15.54 -7.96
CA VAL A 64 -0.17 -15.20 -6.71
C VAL A 64 1.27 -14.83 -7.01
N THR A 65 1.60 -13.54 -6.94
CA THR A 65 2.95 -13.03 -7.24
C THR A 65 3.62 -12.45 -5.99
N THR A 66 4.93 -12.67 -5.92
CA THR A 66 5.85 -12.04 -4.96
C THR A 66 6.99 -11.33 -5.68
N ASP A 67 6.83 -11.06 -6.97
CA ASP A 67 7.85 -10.44 -7.81
C ASP A 67 7.97 -8.96 -7.47
N VAL A 68 9.20 -8.46 -7.45
CA VAL A 68 9.50 -7.11 -6.92
C VAL A 68 8.77 -6.05 -7.73
N GLU A 69 8.67 -6.21 -9.04
CA GLU A 69 7.97 -5.28 -9.93
C GLU A 69 6.47 -5.19 -9.59
N ASP A 70 5.82 -6.32 -9.30
CA ASP A 70 4.41 -6.35 -8.91
C ASP A 70 4.20 -5.70 -7.54
N LEU A 71 5.07 -5.99 -6.57
CA LEU A 71 4.99 -5.39 -5.23
C LEU A 71 5.20 -3.86 -5.28
N GLU A 72 6.12 -3.39 -6.11
CA GLU A 72 6.36 -1.96 -6.35
C GLU A 72 5.16 -1.29 -7.01
N ALA A 73 4.63 -1.88 -8.08
CA ALA A 73 3.47 -1.36 -8.80
C ALA A 73 2.23 -1.21 -7.90
N HIS A 74 2.09 -2.09 -6.90
CA HIS A 74 0.97 -2.06 -5.94
C HIS A 74 1.28 -1.30 -4.65
N GLY A 75 2.52 -0.84 -4.47
CA GLY A 75 3.00 -0.11 -3.29
C GLY A 75 3.31 1.36 -3.53
N TYR A 76 3.32 1.81 -4.79
CA TYR A 76 3.68 3.15 -5.23
C TYR A 76 2.65 3.73 -6.22
N SER A 77 2.47 5.05 -6.21
CA SER A 77 1.77 5.78 -7.28
C SER A 77 2.33 7.19 -7.39
N GLU A 78 2.48 7.68 -8.61
CA GLU A 78 2.89 9.07 -8.89
C GLU A 78 1.79 10.08 -8.55
N ASN A 79 0.56 9.60 -8.37
CA ASN A 79 -0.61 10.44 -8.12
C ASN A 79 -0.84 10.72 -6.63
N ASP A 80 -0.10 10.09 -5.73
CA ASP A 80 -0.18 10.31 -4.28
C ASP A 80 1.13 10.91 -3.73
N TYR A 81 1.05 11.51 -2.54
CA TYR A 81 2.18 12.17 -1.88
C TYR A 81 2.79 11.33 -0.75
N HIS A 82 2.37 10.07 -0.62
CA HIS A 82 2.77 9.20 0.46
C HIS A 82 3.99 8.37 0.08
N PRO A 83 4.91 8.08 1.03
CA PRO A 83 6.02 7.17 0.78
C PRO A 83 5.54 5.83 0.21
N CYS A 84 6.35 5.20 -0.63
CA CYS A 84 6.11 3.86 -1.12
C CYS A 84 5.99 2.89 0.06
N SER A 85 4.96 2.05 0.06
CA SER A 85 4.78 0.98 1.03
C SER A 85 4.15 -0.23 0.37
N GLN A 86 4.98 -1.25 0.17
CA GLN A 86 4.66 -2.41 -0.66
C GLN A 86 3.96 -3.51 0.14
N PRO A 87 3.02 -4.24 -0.48
CA PRO A 87 2.52 -5.50 0.07
C PRO A 87 3.63 -6.57 0.11
N THR A 88 3.35 -7.71 0.74
CA THR A 88 4.25 -8.87 0.75
C THR A 88 3.91 -9.84 -0.39
N VAL A 89 2.67 -9.80 -0.87
CA VAL A 89 2.14 -10.65 -1.95
C VAL A 89 0.98 -9.92 -2.62
N VAL A 90 0.87 -10.06 -3.95
CA VAL A 90 -0.33 -9.66 -4.70
C VAL A 90 -1.08 -10.92 -5.12
N VAL A 91 -2.40 -10.91 -4.93
CA VAL A 91 -3.28 -11.99 -5.34
C VAL A 91 -4.38 -11.44 -6.24
N TYR A 92 -4.59 -12.11 -7.38
CA TYR A 92 -5.56 -11.71 -8.40
C TYR A 92 -6.78 -12.65 -8.41
N PRO A 93 -7.79 -12.43 -7.55
CA PRO A 93 -9.01 -13.24 -7.55
C PRO A 93 -9.81 -13.10 -8.86
N THR A 94 -10.49 -14.17 -9.26
CA THR A 94 -11.39 -14.17 -10.43
C THR A 94 -12.86 -14.31 -10.06
N SER A 95 -13.13 -14.60 -8.78
CA SER A 95 -14.46 -14.87 -8.25
C SER A 95 -14.60 -14.41 -6.80
N THR A 96 -15.86 -14.29 -6.34
CA THR A 96 -16.13 -13.92 -4.94
C THR A 96 -15.63 -15.02 -3.98
N ASP A 97 -15.70 -16.29 -4.41
CA ASP A 97 -15.20 -17.41 -3.61
C ASP A 97 -13.68 -17.35 -3.42
N ASP A 98 -12.95 -16.85 -4.41
CA ASP A 98 -11.51 -16.62 -4.29
C ASP A 98 -11.21 -15.53 -3.26
N VAL A 99 -11.95 -14.42 -3.28
CA VAL A 99 -11.84 -13.38 -2.23
C VAL A 99 -12.12 -13.97 -0.84
N VAL A 100 -13.13 -14.82 -0.70
CA VAL A 100 -13.44 -15.49 0.57
C VAL A 100 -12.28 -16.38 1.03
N LYS A 101 -11.63 -17.13 0.13
CA LYS A 101 -10.44 -17.93 0.46
C LYS A 101 -9.29 -17.03 0.91
N ILE A 102 -9.02 -15.93 0.21
CA ILE A 102 -7.97 -14.96 0.55
C ILE A 102 -8.21 -14.39 1.96
N VAL A 103 -9.42 -13.92 2.25
CA VAL A 103 -9.76 -13.34 3.56
C VAL A 103 -9.65 -14.37 4.68
N LYS A 104 -10.06 -15.62 4.44
CA LYS A 104 -9.88 -16.71 5.43
C LYS A 104 -8.39 -16.97 5.73
N THR A 105 -7.54 -16.99 4.70
CA THR A 105 -6.10 -17.11 4.87
C THR A 105 -5.53 -15.92 5.63
N ALA A 106 -5.94 -14.70 5.29
CA ALA A 106 -5.52 -13.48 5.96
C ALA A 106 -5.84 -13.50 7.47
N VAL A 107 -7.07 -13.90 7.83
CA VAL A 107 -7.50 -14.05 9.23
C VAL A 107 -6.69 -15.12 9.95
N LYS A 108 -6.49 -16.28 9.31
CA LYS A 108 -5.73 -17.41 9.89
C LYS A 108 -4.30 -17.03 10.28
N TYR A 109 -3.62 -16.25 9.44
CA TYR A 109 -2.23 -15.84 9.67
C TYR A 109 -2.08 -14.42 10.21
N ARG A 110 -3.20 -13.75 10.55
CA ARG A 110 -3.23 -12.34 10.99
C ARG A 110 -2.46 -11.42 10.04
N MET A 111 -2.63 -11.64 8.74
CA MET A 111 -1.98 -10.85 7.69
C MET A 111 -2.93 -9.73 7.23
N PRO A 112 -2.47 -8.47 7.12
CA PRO A 112 -3.31 -7.37 6.63
C PRO A 112 -3.84 -7.65 5.23
N VAL A 113 -5.06 -7.20 4.94
CA VAL A 113 -5.66 -7.22 3.59
C VAL A 113 -5.70 -5.80 3.06
N ILE A 114 -5.15 -5.60 1.87
CA ILE A 114 -5.04 -4.31 1.20
C ILE A 114 -5.85 -4.40 -0.10
N PRO A 115 -7.00 -3.73 -0.21
CA PRO A 115 -7.79 -3.75 -1.43
C PRO A 115 -7.11 -2.93 -2.52
N TYR A 116 -7.06 -3.47 -3.74
CA TYR A 116 -6.48 -2.79 -4.89
C TYR A 116 -7.37 -2.92 -6.14
N SER A 117 -7.34 -1.89 -6.98
CA SER A 117 -8.09 -1.80 -8.24
C SER A 117 -7.40 -0.77 -9.14
N GLY A 118 -8.08 0.28 -9.59
CA GLY A 118 -7.51 1.26 -10.53
C GLY A 118 -6.34 2.14 -10.02
N ALA A 119 -5.88 1.98 -8.78
CA ALA A 119 -4.73 2.71 -8.21
C ALA A 119 -4.78 4.25 -8.28
N THR A 120 -5.98 4.83 -8.41
CA THR A 120 -6.19 6.28 -8.58
C THR A 120 -6.33 7.06 -7.26
N SER A 121 -6.14 6.40 -6.12
CA SER A 121 -6.25 7.07 -4.82
C SER A 121 -5.07 8.02 -4.61
N VAL A 122 -5.37 9.30 -4.36
CA VAL A 122 -4.37 10.34 -4.02
C VAL A 122 -3.99 10.30 -2.52
N GLU A 123 -4.82 9.66 -1.70
CA GLU A 123 -4.64 9.54 -0.24
C GLU A 123 -3.89 8.25 0.15
N GLY A 124 -3.46 7.44 -0.83
CA GLY A 124 -2.68 6.23 -0.55
C GLY A 124 -3.44 5.11 0.17
N ASN A 125 -4.77 5.01 0.03
CA ASN A 125 -5.59 4.00 0.73
C ASN A 125 -5.25 2.54 0.37
N PHE A 126 -4.48 2.33 -0.70
CA PHE A 126 -4.00 1.02 -1.14
C PHE A 126 -2.56 0.73 -0.66
N ARG A 127 -1.99 1.57 0.20
CA ARG A 127 -0.66 1.36 0.78
C ARG A 127 -0.70 0.23 1.82
N ALA A 128 0.35 -0.58 1.81
CA ALA A 128 0.51 -1.59 2.85
C ALA A 128 0.85 -0.94 4.20
N PRO A 129 0.48 -1.55 5.33
CA PRO A 129 1.13 -1.28 6.61
C PRO A 129 2.64 -1.59 6.53
N SER A 130 3.43 -1.07 7.47
CA SER A 130 4.89 -1.30 7.49
C SER A 130 5.30 -2.78 7.57
N VAL A 131 4.41 -3.65 8.05
CA VAL A 131 4.62 -5.11 8.07
C VAL A 131 4.38 -5.79 6.72
N GLY A 132 3.81 -5.08 5.75
CA GLY A 132 3.33 -5.63 4.49
C GLY A 132 1.89 -6.14 4.61
N GLY A 133 1.55 -7.16 3.82
CA GLY A 133 0.20 -7.70 3.75
C GLY A 133 -0.14 -8.33 2.41
N ILE A 134 -1.40 -8.74 2.26
CA ILE A 134 -1.95 -9.31 1.03
C ILE A 134 -2.61 -8.17 0.27
N CYS A 135 -2.03 -7.79 -0.87
CA CYS A 135 -2.71 -6.96 -1.84
C CYS A 135 -3.69 -7.82 -2.64
N VAL A 136 -4.97 -7.44 -2.62
CA VAL A 136 -6.03 -8.13 -3.36
C VAL A 136 -6.39 -7.26 -4.55
N ASP A 137 -5.82 -7.58 -5.70
CA ASP A 137 -6.07 -6.82 -6.93
C ASP A 137 -7.27 -7.39 -7.68
N MET A 138 -8.33 -6.60 -7.69
CA MET A 138 -9.61 -6.92 -8.31
C MET A 138 -9.58 -6.79 -9.84
N SER A 139 -8.45 -6.42 -10.46
CA SER A 139 -8.30 -6.19 -11.91
C SER A 139 -8.70 -7.39 -12.79
N ARG A 140 -8.57 -8.62 -12.28
CA ARG A 140 -8.97 -9.86 -12.99
C ARG A 140 -10.39 -10.33 -12.66
N MET A 141 -11.10 -9.63 -11.78
CA MET A 141 -12.46 -9.99 -11.41
C MET A 141 -13.45 -9.41 -12.42
N ASP A 142 -14.28 -10.29 -13.00
CA ASP A 142 -15.39 -9.84 -13.83
C ASP A 142 -16.51 -9.24 -12.95
N ILE A 143 -16.84 -7.98 -13.20
CA ILE A 143 -17.93 -7.24 -12.56
C ILE A 143 -19.29 -7.98 -12.62
N SER A 144 -19.54 -8.79 -13.65
CA SER A 144 -20.75 -9.62 -13.74
C SER A 144 -20.81 -10.76 -12.71
N LYS A 145 -19.65 -11.16 -12.18
CA LYS A 145 -19.49 -12.23 -11.19
C LYS A 145 -19.26 -11.70 -9.77
N MET A 146 -19.21 -10.39 -9.59
CA MET A 146 -19.06 -9.76 -8.28
C MET A 146 -20.40 -9.76 -7.54
N ARG A 147 -20.58 -10.71 -6.62
CA ARG A 147 -21.81 -10.81 -5.80
C ARG A 147 -21.43 -10.54 -4.34
N ILE A 148 -21.75 -9.35 -3.86
CA ILE A 148 -21.61 -9.03 -2.44
C ILE A 148 -22.75 -9.77 -1.72
N TYR A 149 -22.43 -10.90 -1.06
CA TYR A 149 -23.38 -11.56 -0.18
C TYR A 149 -23.52 -10.72 1.09
N LEU A 150 -24.54 -9.85 1.13
CA LEU A 150 -25.03 -9.26 2.37
C LEU A 150 -25.71 -10.36 3.19
N ARG A 151 -24.93 -11.16 3.93
CA ARG A 151 -25.50 -11.92 5.04
C ARG A 151 -25.51 -10.99 6.25
N ALA A 152 -26.66 -10.36 6.47
CA ALA A 152 -27.00 -9.84 7.78
C ALA A 152 -27.02 -11.03 8.75
N THR A 153 -26.10 -11.02 9.69
CA THR A 153 -26.16 -11.82 10.93
C THR A 153 -26.01 -10.86 12.08
#